data_AF-A0A1I4EMH2-F1
#
_entry.id   AF-A0A1I4EMH2-F1
#
_cell.length_a   1.000
_cell.length_b   1.000
_cell.length_c   1.000
_cell.angle_alpha   90.00
_cell.angle_beta   90.00
_cell.angle_gamma   90.00
#
_symmetry.space_group_name_H-M   'P 1'
#
loop_
_entity.id
_entity.type
_entity.pdbx_description
1 polymer ?
#
loop_
_entity_poly.entity_id
_entity_poly.type
_entity_poly.pdbx_seq_one_letter_code
_entity_poly.pdbx_strand_id
1 'polypeptide(L)'
;MVELEEHCHTHIIPRVKKVIDGEDRGGVTEATGWQGGGGFRFFKLAPSLLEKDKWGREVISKAYNGEMLAEALCKIEGFTYAPSDSVYWQHGCSTERDFIYVTTQTLSKDQLDALSEEVGEGRSLLVLCAAFRGNTSAWSNLTVKKIPNHIRERCEWGHDDYSLNVENLPKAPPAPKVADKAHSRSASLPGLFDHAGDDQ
;
A
#
# COMPACT_ATOMS: atom_id res chain seq x y z
N MET A 1 -0.53 9.61 4.30
CA MET A 1 0.56 9.57 5.30
C MET A 1 0.97 8.13 5.47
N VAL A 2 2.27 7.87 5.53
CA VAL A 2 2.85 6.53 5.70
C VAL A 2 3.87 6.65 6.83
N GLU A 3 3.78 5.77 7.82
CA GLU A 3 4.72 5.73 8.94
C GLU A 3 5.21 4.29 9.14
N LEU A 4 6.36 4.18 9.81
CA LEU A 4 6.94 2.91 10.20
C LEU A 4 6.56 2.60 11.67
N GLU A 5 6.42 1.30 11.97
CA GLU A 5 6.23 0.79 13.32
C GLU A 5 5.07 1.47 14.09
N GLU A 6 5.29 1.79 15.37
CA GLU A 6 4.26 2.21 16.32
C GLU A 6 3.89 3.69 16.21
N HIS A 7 4.59 4.49 15.40
CA HIS A 7 4.29 5.92 15.23
C HIS A 7 2.88 6.15 14.67
N CYS A 8 2.45 5.28 13.76
CA CYS A 8 1.09 5.23 13.26
C CYS A 8 0.05 5.19 14.41
N HIS A 9 0.28 4.31 15.39
CA HIS A 9 -0.66 4.06 16.49
C HIS A 9 -0.56 5.08 17.62
N THR A 10 0.66 5.51 17.94
CA THR A 10 0.94 6.34 19.12
C THR A 10 0.79 7.83 18.86
N HIS A 11 1.12 8.32 17.65
CA HIS A 11 1.16 9.74 17.33
C HIS A 11 0.12 10.11 16.28
N ILE A 12 0.13 9.39 15.17
CA ILE A 12 -0.65 9.74 13.98
C ILE A 12 -2.15 9.52 14.19
N ILE A 13 -2.58 8.32 14.57
CA ILE A 13 -4.00 8.02 14.77
C ILE A 13 -4.63 8.97 15.81
N PRO A 14 -4.02 9.19 17.00
CA PRO A 14 -4.57 10.12 17.98
C PRO A 14 -4.66 11.55 17.46
N ARG A 15 -3.66 12.01 16.71
CA ARG A 15 -3.68 13.35 16.13
C ARG A 15 -4.76 13.51 15.06
N VAL A 16 -4.87 12.56 14.12
CA VAL A 16 -5.89 12.63 13.06
C VAL A 16 -7.30 12.60 13.64
N LYS A 17 -7.52 11.83 14.71
CA LYS A 17 -8.79 11.88 15.47
C LYS A 17 -9.06 13.28 16.04
N LYS A 18 -8.08 13.88 16.73
CA LYS A 18 -8.20 15.27 17.22
C LYS A 18 -8.51 16.27 16.10
N VAL A 19 -7.91 16.12 14.91
CA VAL A 19 -8.22 16.99 13.77
C VAL A 19 -9.67 16.82 13.32
N ILE A 20 -10.16 15.58 13.24
CA ILE A 20 -11.55 15.27 12.88
C ILE A 20 -12.52 15.80 13.93
N ASP A 21 -12.16 15.72 15.21
CA ASP A 21 -13.00 16.18 16.32
C ASP A 21 -12.91 17.71 16.55
N GLY A 22 -12.01 18.40 15.85
CA GLY A 22 -11.80 19.85 16.03
C GLY A 22 -11.04 20.19 17.32
N GLU A 23 -10.18 19.30 17.79
CA GLU A 23 -9.45 19.37 19.05
C GLU A 23 -7.91 19.42 18.88
N ASP A 24 -7.38 19.58 17.66
CA ASP A 24 -5.93 19.71 17.39
C ASP A 24 -5.42 21.10 17.77
N ARG A 25 -5.47 21.42 19.08
CA ARG A 25 -4.96 22.68 19.67
C ARG A 25 -3.46 22.81 19.38
N GLY A 26 -3.03 23.98 18.88
CA GLY A 26 -1.68 24.20 18.37
C GLY A 26 -1.42 23.66 16.95
N GLY A 27 -2.43 23.07 16.29
CA GLY A 27 -2.36 22.55 14.94
C GLY A 27 -3.38 23.19 14.01
N VAL A 28 -3.93 22.40 13.07
CA VAL A 28 -4.78 22.92 11.98
C VAL A 28 -6.07 23.54 12.49
N THR A 29 -6.63 23.02 13.58
CA THR A 29 -7.82 23.54 14.25
C THR A 29 -7.65 25.00 14.63
N GLU A 30 -6.56 25.35 15.28
CA GLU A 30 -6.28 26.72 15.70
C GLU A 30 -5.79 27.58 14.54
N ALA A 31 -4.86 27.05 13.73
CA ALA A 31 -4.21 27.83 12.66
C ALA A 31 -5.17 28.23 11.53
N THR A 32 -6.23 27.45 11.29
CA THR A 32 -7.18 27.68 10.18
C THR A 32 -8.63 27.87 10.64
N GLY A 33 -8.90 27.75 11.94
CA GLY A 33 -10.27 27.75 12.47
C GLY A 33 -11.07 26.50 12.08
N TRP A 34 -10.41 25.37 11.81
CA TRP A 34 -11.06 24.12 11.42
C TRP A 34 -11.98 23.61 12.53
N GLN A 35 -13.26 23.42 12.20
CA GLN A 35 -14.33 23.07 13.16
C GLN A 35 -14.57 21.55 13.31
N GLY A 36 -13.71 20.73 12.72
CA GLY A 36 -13.88 19.28 12.67
C GLY A 36 -14.57 18.79 11.40
N GLY A 37 -14.72 17.46 11.30
CA GLY A 37 -15.30 16.74 10.18
C GLY A 37 -14.30 15.87 9.41
N GLY A 38 -14.85 14.97 8.60
CA GLY A 38 -14.09 14.03 7.77
C GLY A 38 -13.92 12.65 8.41
N GLY A 39 -12.96 11.89 7.87
CA GLY A 39 -12.67 10.54 8.29
C GLY A 39 -11.38 10.06 7.64
N PHE A 40 -10.83 8.96 8.14
CA PHE A 40 -9.65 8.35 7.56
C PHE A 40 -9.85 6.84 7.42
N ARG A 41 -9.17 6.27 6.43
CA ARG A 41 -8.97 4.82 6.35
C ARG A 41 -7.57 4.53 6.86
N PHE A 42 -7.47 3.50 7.68
CA PHE A 42 -6.20 3.02 8.22
C PHE A 42 -5.89 1.69 7.57
N PHE A 43 -4.70 1.58 6.99
CA PHE A 43 -4.22 0.36 6.36
C PHE A 43 -2.90 -0.01 7.01
N LYS A 44 -2.70 -1.31 7.24
CA LYS A 44 -1.44 -1.88 7.66
C LYS A 44 -0.86 -2.66 6.49
N LEU A 45 0.43 -2.49 6.23
CA LEU A 45 1.11 -3.29 5.23
C LEU A 45 1.19 -4.74 5.72
N ALA A 46 0.65 -5.66 4.92
CA ALA A 46 0.72 -7.08 5.20
C ALA A 46 2.14 -7.61 4.95
N PRO A 47 2.55 -8.72 5.59
CA PRO A 47 3.80 -9.39 5.25
C PRO A 47 3.79 -9.86 3.78
N SER A 48 4.94 -10.27 3.25
CA SER A 48 5.03 -10.82 1.89
C SER A 48 4.02 -11.96 1.68
N LEU A 49 3.29 -11.90 0.56
CA LEU A 49 2.28 -12.90 0.22
C LEU A 49 2.89 -14.25 -0.13
N LEU A 50 4.03 -14.25 -0.83
CA LEU A 50 4.80 -15.46 -1.11
C LEU A 50 6.02 -15.55 -0.19
N GLU A 51 6.28 -16.75 0.32
CA GLU A 51 7.47 -17.13 1.09
C GLU A 51 8.13 -18.36 0.47
N LYS A 52 9.44 -18.52 0.66
CA LYS A 52 10.16 -19.72 0.21
C LYS A 52 10.05 -20.80 1.28
N ASP A 53 9.60 -21.99 0.90
CA ASP A 53 9.64 -23.17 1.75
C ASP A 53 11.08 -23.67 1.96
N LYS A 54 11.26 -24.69 2.81
CA LYS A 54 12.57 -25.29 3.09
C LYS A 54 13.28 -25.90 1.88
N TRP A 55 12.61 -26.02 0.74
CA TRP A 55 13.14 -26.52 -0.52
C TRP A 55 13.26 -25.40 -1.58
N GLY A 56 13.06 -24.14 -1.21
CA GLY A 56 13.17 -22.98 -2.09
C GLY A 56 11.97 -22.77 -3.03
N ARG A 57 10.85 -23.46 -2.81
CA ARG A 57 9.62 -23.26 -3.59
C ARG A 57 8.81 -22.12 -2.98
N GLU A 58 8.24 -21.29 -3.84
CA GLU A 58 7.33 -20.24 -3.39
C GLU A 58 5.97 -20.82 -3.02
N VAL A 59 5.54 -20.53 -1.80
CA VAL A 59 4.25 -20.92 -1.22
C VAL A 59 3.56 -19.69 -0.65
N ILE A 60 2.23 -19.75 -0.55
CA ILE A 60 1.45 -18.68 0.09
C ILE A 60 1.82 -18.64 1.57
N SER A 61 2.15 -17.45 2.08
CA SER A 61 2.53 -17.29 3.48
C SER A 61 1.40 -17.66 4.42
N LYS A 62 1.73 -18.34 5.52
CA LYS A 62 0.77 -18.76 6.55
C LYS A 62 0.17 -17.60 7.33
N ALA A 63 0.75 -16.40 7.21
CA ALA A 63 0.21 -15.18 7.82
C ALA A 63 -1.08 -14.70 7.14
N TYR A 64 -1.40 -15.19 5.93
CA TYR A 64 -2.59 -14.83 5.20
C TYR A 64 -3.77 -15.76 5.54
N ASN A 65 -4.88 -15.15 5.95
CA ASN A 65 -6.17 -15.82 5.94
C ASN A 65 -6.83 -15.67 4.54
N GLY A 66 -7.99 -16.31 4.34
CA GLY A 66 -8.69 -16.29 3.05
C GLY A 66 -9.11 -14.89 2.60
N GLU A 67 -9.54 -14.04 3.52
CA GLU A 67 -9.98 -12.67 3.24
C GLU A 67 -8.80 -11.77 2.83
N MET A 68 -7.71 -11.80 3.58
CA MET A 68 -6.47 -11.08 3.26
C MET A 68 -5.90 -11.52 1.92
N LEU A 69 -5.96 -12.83 1.63
CA LEU A 69 -5.51 -13.37 0.34
C LEU A 69 -6.39 -12.86 -0.80
N ALA A 70 -7.71 -12.85 -0.61
CA ALA A 70 -8.65 -12.32 -1.59
C ALA A 70 -8.43 -10.83 -1.84
N GLU A 71 -8.29 -10.03 -0.78
CA GLU A 71 -8.02 -8.59 -0.87
C GLU A 71 -6.70 -8.31 -1.60
N ALA A 72 -5.61 -9.01 -1.23
CA ALA A 72 -4.31 -8.85 -1.86
C ALA A 72 -4.34 -9.21 -3.35
N LEU A 73 -4.94 -10.34 -3.70
CA LEU A 73 -5.03 -10.80 -5.09
C LEU A 73 -5.99 -9.96 -5.94
N CYS A 74 -7.08 -9.47 -5.37
CA CYS A 74 -7.91 -8.46 -6.04
C CYS A 74 -7.04 -7.27 -6.43
N LYS A 75 -6.21 -6.77 -5.49
CA LYS A 75 -5.40 -5.59 -5.75
C LYS A 75 -4.31 -5.81 -6.80
N ILE A 76 -3.66 -6.98 -6.78
CA ILE A 76 -2.63 -7.36 -7.77
C ILE A 76 -3.22 -7.49 -9.18
N GLU A 77 -4.42 -8.04 -9.32
CA GLU A 77 -5.08 -8.22 -10.61
C GLU A 77 -5.89 -6.99 -11.06
N GLY A 78 -5.92 -5.91 -10.27
CA GLY A 78 -6.64 -4.67 -10.59
C GLY A 78 -8.14 -4.72 -10.33
N PHE A 79 -8.61 -5.71 -9.57
CA PHE A 79 -10.00 -5.81 -9.12
C PHE A 79 -10.23 -4.96 -7.86
N THR A 80 -11.45 -4.46 -7.72
CA THR A 80 -11.91 -3.85 -6.48
C THR A 80 -12.39 -4.95 -5.55
N TYR A 81 -11.72 -5.10 -4.40
CA TYR A 81 -12.17 -6.02 -3.35
C TYR A 81 -13.52 -5.55 -2.81
N ALA A 82 -14.53 -6.39 -2.99
CA ALA A 82 -15.93 -6.12 -2.65
C ALA A 82 -16.65 -7.46 -2.51
N PRO A 83 -16.37 -8.21 -1.42
CA PRO A 83 -16.95 -9.53 -1.22
C PRO A 83 -18.48 -9.43 -1.10
N SER A 84 -19.18 -10.37 -1.72
CA SER A 84 -20.65 -10.47 -1.63
C SER A 84 -21.07 -11.24 -0.40
N ASP A 85 -22.07 -10.72 0.32
CA ASP A 85 -22.67 -11.42 1.49
C ASP A 85 -23.54 -12.62 1.08
N SER A 86 -23.90 -12.72 -0.20
CA SER A 86 -24.82 -13.75 -0.72
C SER A 86 -24.15 -14.73 -1.69
N VAL A 87 -23.09 -14.30 -2.37
CA VAL A 87 -22.42 -15.09 -3.41
C VAL A 87 -20.99 -15.39 -2.96
N TYR A 88 -20.76 -16.61 -2.51
CA TYR A 88 -19.51 -17.00 -1.86
C TYR A 88 -18.27 -16.85 -2.75
N TRP A 89 -18.41 -16.97 -4.07
CA TRP A 89 -17.28 -16.87 -5.00
C TRP A 89 -16.99 -15.44 -5.44
N GLN A 90 -17.89 -14.49 -5.16
CA GLN A 90 -17.73 -13.11 -5.60
C GLN A 90 -16.94 -12.32 -4.56
N HIS A 91 -15.61 -12.39 -4.62
CA HIS A 91 -14.72 -11.68 -3.70
C HIS A 91 -14.40 -10.24 -4.14
N GLY A 92 -14.52 -9.97 -5.44
CA GLY A 92 -14.30 -8.63 -5.99
C GLY A 92 -14.79 -8.54 -7.44
N CYS A 93 -14.80 -7.32 -7.95
CA CYS A 93 -15.21 -7.02 -9.32
C CYS A 93 -14.28 -6.01 -10.01
N SER A 94 -14.15 -6.16 -11.32
CA SER A 94 -13.47 -5.19 -12.21
C SER A 94 -14.50 -4.39 -13.02
N THR A 95 -15.56 -5.06 -13.48
CA THR A 95 -16.73 -4.47 -14.16
C THR A 95 -18.02 -5.08 -13.61
N GLU A 96 -19.20 -4.70 -14.12
CA GLU A 96 -20.47 -5.30 -13.69
C GLU A 96 -20.62 -6.80 -13.99
N ARG A 97 -19.78 -7.34 -14.89
CA ARG A 97 -19.83 -8.73 -15.34
C ARG A 97 -18.54 -9.49 -15.10
N ASP A 98 -17.49 -8.84 -14.58
CA ASP A 98 -16.18 -9.46 -14.39
C ASP A 98 -15.81 -9.54 -12.92
N PHE A 99 -15.66 -10.76 -12.42
CA PHE A 99 -15.50 -11.07 -11.01
C PHE A 99 -14.23 -11.89 -10.74
N ILE A 100 -13.81 -11.90 -9.49
CA ILE A 100 -12.67 -12.70 -9.02
C ILE A 100 -13.09 -13.58 -7.84
N TYR A 101 -12.69 -14.86 -7.92
CA TYR A 101 -12.79 -15.83 -6.84
C TYR A 101 -11.40 -16.28 -6.43
N VAL A 102 -11.13 -16.25 -5.13
CA VAL A 102 -9.81 -16.57 -4.58
C VAL A 102 -9.93 -17.66 -3.54
N THR A 103 -9.18 -18.75 -3.67
CA THR A 103 -9.21 -19.86 -2.72
C THR A 103 -7.85 -20.52 -2.54
N THR A 104 -7.56 -20.99 -1.32
CA THR A 104 -6.39 -21.83 -1.05
C THR A 104 -6.65 -23.31 -1.32
N GLN A 105 -7.88 -23.67 -1.71
CA GLN A 105 -8.26 -25.05 -1.97
C GLN A 105 -7.81 -25.53 -3.35
N THR A 106 -7.72 -26.85 -3.50
CA THR A 106 -7.55 -27.48 -4.81
C THR A 106 -8.92 -27.74 -5.41
N LEU A 107 -9.19 -27.19 -6.60
CA LEU A 107 -10.47 -27.35 -7.28
C LEU A 107 -10.46 -28.57 -8.22
N SER A 108 -11.46 -29.43 -8.08
CA SER A 108 -11.70 -30.54 -9.03
C SER A 108 -12.37 -30.05 -10.31
N LYS A 109 -12.41 -30.90 -11.34
CA LYS A 109 -13.13 -30.60 -12.58
C LYS A 109 -14.62 -30.39 -12.28
N ASP A 110 -15.25 -31.32 -11.54
CA ASP A 110 -16.67 -31.25 -11.21
C ASP A 110 -17.04 -29.98 -10.42
N GLN A 111 -16.15 -29.52 -9.52
CA GLN A 111 -16.33 -28.25 -8.81
C GLN A 111 -16.26 -27.04 -9.75
N LEU A 112 -15.34 -27.06 -10.72
CA LEU A 112 -15.23 -26.01 -11.73
C LEU A 112 -16.40 -26.02 -12.72
N ASP A 113 -16.90 -27.20 -13.08
CA ASP A 113 -18.09 -27.36 -13.92
C ASP A 113 -19.32 -26.77 -13.22
N ALA A 114 -19.55 -27.12 -11.95
CA ALA A 114 -20.64 -26.54 -11.14
C ALA A 114 -20.50 -25.01 -10.97
N LEU A 115 -19.27 -24.52 -10.74
CA LEU A 115 -18.99 -23.09 -10.62
C LEU A 115 -19.26 -22.36 -11.94
N SER A 116 -18.92 -22.96 -13.08
CA SER A 116 -19.17 -22.42 -14.42
C SER A 116 -20.65 -22.21 -14.67
N GLU A 117 -21.49 -23.17 -14.26
CA GLU A 117 -22.95 -23.08 -14.36
C GLU A 117 -23.51 -21.99 -13.44
N GLU A 118 -23.00 -21.89 -12.20
CA GLU A 118 -23.44 -20.89 -11.22
C GLU A 118 -23.11 -19.45 -11.65
N VAL A 119 -21.94 -19.25 -12.27
CA VAL A 119 -21.54 -17.97 -12.87
C VAL A 119 -22.39 -17.65 -14.10
N GLY A 120 -22.72 -18.65 -14.91
CA GLY A 120 -23.55 -18.49 -16.11
C GLY A 120 -22.86 -17.70 -17.23
N GLU A 121 -23.53 -17.61 -18.37
CA GLU A 121 -22.93 -17.12 -19.64
C GLU A 121 -22.77 -15.60 -19.73
N GLY A 122 -23.45 -14.85 -18.86
CA GLY A 122 -23.44 -13.38 -18.87
C GLY A 122 -22.31 -12.72 -18.07
N ARG A 123 -21.49 -13.52 -17.39
CA ARG A 123 -20.45 -13.06 -16.45
C ARG A 123 -19.15 -13.82 -16.71
N SER A 124 -18.00 -13.19 -16.43
CA SER A 124 -16.69 -13.82 -16.39
C SER A 124 -16.21 -13.95 -14.95
N LEU A 125 -15.49 -15.03 -14.65
CA LEU A 125 -14.88 -15.26 -13.35
C LEU A 125 -13.40 -15.64 -13.49
N LEU A 126 -12.55 -14.83 -12.89
CA LEU A 126 -11.15 -15.17 -12.65
C LEU A 126 -11.03 -15.99 -11.36
N VAL A 127 -10.70 -17.26 -11.48
CA VAL A 127 -10.50 -18.17 -10.37
C VAL A 127 -9.00 -18.30 -10.07
N LEU A 128 -8.58 -17.77 -8.92
CA LEU A 128 -7.25 -17.93 -8.38
C LEU A 128 -7.27 -18.99 -7.29
N CYS A 129 -6.65 -20.14 -7.57
CA CYS A 129 -6.63 -21.28 -6.64
C CYS A 129 -5.19 -21.73 -6.35
N ALA A 130 -4.99 -22.52 -5.28
CA ALA A 130 -3.68 -23.12 -5.02
C ALA A 130 -3.33 -24.16 -6.10
N ALA A 131 -4.32 -24.97 -6.51
CA ALA A 131 -4.20 -25.93 -7.59
C ALA A 131 -5.58 -26.24 -8.17
N PHE A 132 -5.62 -26.84 -9.37
CA PHE A 132 -6.84 -27.36 -9.97
C PHE A 132 -6.56 -28.56 -10.87
N ARG A 133 -7.60 -29.34 -11.15
CA ARG A 133 -7.60 -30.42 -12.15
C ARG A 133 -8.63 -30.12 -13.23
N GLY A 134 -8.23 -30.23 -14.49
CA GLY A 134 -9.10 -29.97 -15.64
C GLY A 134 -8.38 -29.20 -16.73
N ASN A 135 -9.01 -29.09 -17.90
CA ASN A 135 -8.50 -28.28 -18.99
C ASN A 135 -9.17 -26.91 -18.93
N THR A 136 -8.37 -25.84 -18.83
CA THR A 136 -8.86 -24.45 -18.80
C THR A 136 -9.68 -24.07 -20.04
N SER A 137 -9.49 -24.78 -21.16
CA SER A 137 -10.24 -24.54 -22.41
C SER A 137 -11.66 -25.10 -22.39
N ALA A 138 -12.05 -25.82 -21.33
CA ALA A 138 -13.38 -26.41 -21.21
C ALA A 138 -14.48 -25.40 -20.84
N TRP A 139 -14.11 -24.23 -20.31
CA TRP A 139 -15.05 -23.24 -19.80
C TRP A 139 -14.91 -21.93 -20.58
N SER A 140 -16.01 -21.39 -21.09
CA SER A 140 -16.03 -20.13 -21.85
C SER A 140 -16.04 -18.89 -20.96
N ASN A 141 -16.54 -19.02 -19.73
CA ASN A 141 -16.71 -17.93 -18.76
C ASN A 141 -15.74 -17.98 -17.58
N LEU A 142 -14.96 -19.06 -17.41
CA LEU A 142 -13.99 -19.20 -16.33
C LEU A 142 -12.55 -19.04 -16.83
N THR A 143 -11.77 -18.25 -16.11
CA THR A 143 -10.30 -18.21 -16.25
C THR A 143 -9.68 -18.74 -14.97
N VAL A 144 -9.10 -19.95 -15.00
CA VAL A 144 -8.53 -20.59 -13.79
C VAL A 144 -7.00 -20.50 -13.81
N LYS A 145 -6.40 -19.92 -12.77
CA LYS A 145 -4.95 -19.77 -12.62
C LYS A 145 -4.48 -20.21 -11.24
N LYS A 146 -3.24 -20.72 -11.16
CA LYS A 146 -2.60 -21.13 -9.90
C LYS A 146 -1.88 -19.94 -9.27
N ILE A 147 -2.19 -19.62 -8.02
CA ILE A 147 -1.72 -18.40 -7.35
C ILE A 147 -0.20 -18.25 -7.40
N PRO A 148 0.63 -19.15 -6.84
CA PRO A 148 2.06 -18.86 -6.70
C PRO A 148 2.75 -18.67 -8.05
N ASN A 149 2.36 -19.45 -9.06
CA ASN A 149 2.93 -19.31 -10.40
C ASN A 149 2.42 -18.07 -11.13
N HIS A 150 1.18 -17.64 -10.87
CA HIS A 150 0.58 -16.52 -11.58
C HIS A 150 1.14 -15.18 -11.12
N ILE A 151 1.37 -15.02 -9.82
CA ILE A 151 1.79 -13.74 -9.24
C ILE A 151 3.30 -13.60 -9.05
N ARG A 152 4.07 -14.68 -9.25
CA ARG A 152 5.53 -14.70 -9.07
C ARG A 152 6.23 -13.50 -9.72
N GLU A 153 5.91 -13.21 -10.97
CA GLU A 153 6.56 -12.16 -11.76
C GLU A 153 5.92 -10.77 -11.58
N ARG A 154 4.81 -10.67 -10.85
CA ARG A 154 4.10 -9.40 -10.65
C ARG A 154 4.77 -8.51 -9.60
N CYS A 155 5.47 -9.11 -8.63
CA CYS A 155 6.09 -8.41 -7.52
C CYS A 155 7.39 -9.09 -7.10
N GLU A 156 8.23 -8.36 -6.35
CA GLU A 156 9.34 -8.95 -5.60
C GLU A 156 8.81 -9.45 -4.24
N TRP A 157 9.12 -10.71 -3.92
CA TRP A 157 8.57 -11.38 -2.75
C TRP A 157 9.65 -11.67 -1.71
N GLY A 158 9.29 -11.53 -0.43
CA GLY A 158 10.17 -11.85 0.69
C GLY A 158 11.40 -10.95 0.80
N HIS A 159 11.30 -9.71 0.31
CA HIS A 159 12.34 -8.69 0.40
C HIS A 159 11.95 -7.68 1.49
N ASP A 160 12.72 -7.65 2.59
CA ASP A 160 12.48 -6.73 3.71
C ASP A 160 13.45 -5.53 3.69
N ASP A 161 14.61 -5.67 3.04
CA ASP A 161 15.66 -4.66 2.97
C ASP A 161 15.60 -3.85 1.67
N TYR A 162 14.66 -2.90 1.57
CA TYR A 162 14.67 -1.90 0.50
C TYR A 162 15.77 -0.85 0.72
N SER A 163 17.01 -1.31 0.84
CA SER A 163 18.22 -0.50 0.79
C SER A 163 18.35 -0.01 -0.64
N LEU A 164 17.66 1.09 -0.96
CA LEU A 164 17.84 1.79 -2.22
C LEU A 164 19.33 2.08 -2.38
N ASN A 165 19.91 1.70 -3.53
CA ASN A 165 21.22 2.18 -3.91
C ASN A 165 21.12 3.70 -4.06
N VAL A 166 21.38 4.44 -2.99
CA VAL A 166 21.52 5.87 -3.02
C VAL A 166 22.87 6.13 -3.70
N GLU A 167 22.84 6.26 -5.03
CA GLU A 167 23.98 6.80 -5.74
C GLU A 167 24.28 8.18 -5.16
N ASN A 168 25.48 8.35 -4.62
CA ASN A 168 25.90 9.64 -4.09
C ASN A 168 25.75 10.70 -5.18
N LEU A 169 25.03 11.78 -4.86
CA LEU A 169 24.89 12.92 -5.75
C LEU A 169 26.28 13.35 -6.25
N PRO A 170 26.42 13.68 -7.54
CA PRO A 170 27.70 14.16 -8.07
C PRO A 170 28.18 15.34 -7.22
N LYS A 171 29.45 15.28 -6.79
CA LYS A 171 30.04 16.30 -5.91
C LYS A 171 29.79 17.68 -6.49
N ALA A 172 29.19 18.55 -5.69
CA ALA A 172 28.97 19.94 -6.05
C ALA A 172 30.30 20.56 -6.54
N PRO A 173 30.28 21.37 -7.62
CA PRO A 173 31.47 22.04 -8.09
C PRO A 173 32.11 22.85 -6.95
N PRO A 174 33.46 22.89 -6.89
CA PRO A 174 34.13 23.67 -5.86
C PRO A 174 33.66 25.12 -5.94
N ALA A 175 33.23 25.66 -4.79
CA ALA A 175 32.85 27.07 -4.70
C ALA A 175 34.00 27.94 -5.23
N PRO A 176 33.70 29.00 -6.01
CA PRO A 176 34.73 29.87 -6.54
C PRO A 176 35.58 30.41 -5.38
N LYS A 177 36.90 30.21 -5.48
CA LYS A 177 37.85 30.75 -4.50
C LYS A 177 37.66 32.26 -4.45
N VAL A 178 37.08 32.75 -3.37
CA VAL A 178 37.07 34.18 -3.08
C VAL A 178 38.53 34.57 -2.96
N ALA A 179 39.02 35.37 -3.90
CA ALA A 179 40.36 35.93 -3.83
C ALA A 179 40.49 36.69 -2.51
N ASP A 180 41.53 36.36 -1.74
CA ASP A 180 41.92 37.09 -0.54
C ASP A 180 42.12 38.57 -0.88
N LYS A 181 41.07 39.39 -0.69
CA LYS A 181 41.25 40.81 -0.52
C LYS A 181 41.70 41.02 0.92
N ALA A 182 43.01 41.16 1.07
CA ALA A 182 43.65 41.68 2.27
C ALA A 182 42.90 42.93 2.75
N HIS A 183 42.13 42.80 3.82
CA HIS A 183 41.54 43.95 4.50
C HIS A 183 42.54 44.45 5.54
N SER A 184 43.19 45.57 5.19
CA SER A 184 43.85 46.44 6.14
C SER A 184 42.87 46.85 7.24
N ARG A 185 43.29 46.72 8.49
CA ARG A 185 42.57 47.19 9.68
C ARG A 185 42.21 48.68 9.57
N SER A 186 40.96 49.06 9.86
CA SER A 186 40.64 50.12 10.84
C SER A 186 39.14 50.35 11.04
N ALA A 187 38.80 50.58 12.32
CA ALA A 187 37.69 51.36 12.87
C ALA A 187 36.22 50.90 12.68
N SER A 188 35.77 50.13 13.67
CA SER A 188 34.50 50.27 14.44
C SER A 188 33.43 51.28 13.98
N LEU A 189 32.19 50.80 13.78
CA LEU A 189 30.93 51.49 14.10
C LEU A 189 29.80 50.47 14.40
N PRO A 190 28.85 50.76 15.32
CA PRO A 190 27.96 49.78 15.97
C PRO A 190 26.68 49.46 15.19
N GLY A 191 26.04 48.33 15.56
CA GLY A 191 24.87 47.74 14.91
C GLY A 191 23.54 48.50 15.08
N LEU A 192 22.66 48.33 14.09
CA LEU A 192 21.48 49.14 13.79
C LEU A 192 20.17 48.67 14.46
N PHE A 193 20.21 47.80 15.47
CA PHE A 193 18.99 47.36 16.16
C PHE A 193 19.23 47.23 17.66
N ASP A 194 19.30 48.38 18.31
CA ASP A 194 19.10 48.51 19.75
C ASP A 194 18.13 49.68 19.96
N HIS A 195 16.83 49.38 19.97
CA HIS A 195 15.77 50.32 20.35
C HIS A 195 14.94 49.66 21.45
N ALA A 196 15.44 49.75 22.68
CA ALA A 196 14.61 49.82 23.86
C ALA A 196 14.41 51.31 24.18
N GLY A 197 13.17 51.77 24.12
CA GLY A 197 12.77 53.12 24.49
C GLY A 197 11.42 53.04 25.19
N ASP A 198 11.46 52.95 26.51
CA ASP A 198 10.41 53.42 27.41
C ASP A 198 10.13 54.90 27.13
N ASP A 199 8.86 55.30 27.16
CA ASP A 199 8.49 56.66 27.53
C ASP A 199 7.13 56.63 28.27
N GLN A 200 7.26 56.92 29.57
CA GLN A 200 6.39 57.73 30.44
C GLN A 200 5.08 57.17 31.01
#